data_AF-A0A7C1AU91-F1
#
_entry.id   AF-A0A7C1AU91-F1
#
_cell.length_a   1.000
_cell.length_b   1.000
_cell.length_c   1.000
_cell.angle_alpha   90.00
_cell.angle_beta   90.00
_cell.angle_gamma   90.00
#
_symmetry.space_group_name_H-M   'P 1'
#
loop_
_entity.id
_entity.type
_entity.pdbx_description
1 polymer ?
#
loop_
_entity_poly.entity_id
_entity_poly.type
_entity_poly.pdbx_seq_one_letter_code
_entity_poly.pdbx_strand_id
1 'polypeptide(L)'
;MKVLILCGGHGTRIRDVSEVLPKPMLNIGNRPILWHIMKLYAHYGLKDFVLLLGYKGWVIKEFFLQYKAMTCDVTVTLGKHGAVQFHGDSGEDDWQVTLADTGEAAETGARVWNARAYLEDCPRFCLT
;
A
#
# COMPACT_ATOMS: atom_id res chain seq x y z
N MET A 1 11.95 7.80 9.99
CA MET A 1 11.26 8.87 9.25
C MET A 1 10.18 8.21 8.42
N LYS A 2 8.96 8.74 8.45
CA LYS A 2 7.80 8.15 7.76
C LYS A 2 7.67 8.69 6.34
N VAL A 3 7.10 7.86 5.45
CA VAL A 3 6.78 8.22 4.07
C VAL A 3 5.27 8.16 3.89
N LEU A 4 4.67 9.31 3.61
CA LEU A 4 3.26 9.41 3.26
C LEU A 4 3.12 9.27 1.74
N ILE A 5 2.21 8.41 1.32
CA ILE A 5 1.90 8.21 -0.11
C ILE A 5 0.41 8.48 -0.34
N LEU A 6 0.11 9.44 -1.23
CA LEU A 6 -1.25 9.83 -1.61
C LEU A 6 -1.86 8.79 -2.55
N CYS A 7 -2.69 7.91 -1.99
CA CYS A 7 -3.29 6.79 -2.71
C CYS A 7 -4.80 6.92 -2.93
N GLY A 8 -5.42 8.02 -2.49
CA GLY A 8 -6.88 8.13 -2.40
C GLY A 8 -7.59 8.87 -3.54
N GLY A 9 -6.86 9.41 -4.51
CA GLY A 9 -7.44 10.22 -5.59
C GLY A 9 -8.19 9.40 -6.64
N HIS A 10 -9.22 10.00 -7.27
CA HIS A 10 -10.05 9.36 -8.30
C HIS A 10 -9.33 9.09 -9.64
N GLY A 11 -8.08 9.52 -9.83
CA GLY A 11 -7.32 9.19 -11.04
C GLY A 11 -7.86 9.82 -12.34
N THR A 12 -8.58 10.93 -12.27
CA THR A 12 -9.35 11.56 -13.38
C THR A 12 -8.55 11.95 -14.64
N ARG A 13 -7.21 11.98 -14.57
CA ARG A 13 -6.31 12.27 -15.71
C ARG A 13 -6.00 11.08 -16.64
N ILE A 14 -6.33 9.85 -16.24
CA ILE A 14 -6.19 8.63 -17.07
C ILE A 14 -7.44 7.80 -16.78
N ARG A 15 -8.53 8.06 -17.52
CA ARG A 15 -9.87 7.55 -17.20
C ARG A 15 -10.03 6.07 -17.54
N ASP A 16 -9.51 5.63 -18.69
CA ASP A 16 -9.84 4.34 -19.28
C ASP A 16 -9.43 3.11 -18.43
N VAL A 17 -8.39 3.23 -17.59
CA VAL A 17 -7.92 2.13 -16.72
C VAL A 17 -8.42 2.28 -15.26
N SER A 18 -8.82 3.49 -14.87
CA SER A 18 -9.19 3.83 -13.49
C SER A 18 -10.53 3.24 -13.03
N GLU A 19 -11.42 2.97 -13.99
CA GLU A 19 -12.74 2.38 -13.71
C GLU A 19 -12.64 0.96 -13.16
N VAL A 20 -11.56 0.24 -13.47
CA VAL A 20 -11.31 -1.11 -12.97
C VAL A 20 -10.45 -1.06 -11.71
N LEU A 21 -9.31 -0.36 -11.74
CA LEU A 21 -8.30 -0.42 -10.68
C LEU A 21 -7.81 0.98 -10.27
N PRO A 22 -7.60 1.29 -8.98
CA PRO A 22 -6.98 2.55 -8.58
C PRO A 22 -5.56 2.65 -9.16
N LYS A 23 -5.16 3.84 -9.62
CA LYS A 23 -3.88 4.07 -10.30
C LYS A 23 -2.64 3.52 -9.58
N PRO A 24 -2.49 3.67 -8.25
CA PRO A 24 -1.33 3.12 -7.54
C PRO A 24 -1.19 1.60 -7.72
N MET A 25 -2.28 0.91 -8.03
CA MET A 25 -2.32 -0.55 -8.18
C MET A 25 -2.08 -1.03 -9.61
N LEU A 26 -1.93 -0.13 -10.60
CA LEU A 26 -1.57 -0.53 -11.97
C LEU A 26 -0.21 -1.25 -11.96
N ASN A 27 -0.13 -2.38 -12.65
CA ASN A 27 1.09 -3.20 -12.64
C ASN A 27 2.16 -2.67 -13.60
N ILE A 28 3.40 -2.63 -13.12
CA ILE A 28 4.61 -2.57 -13.93
C ILE A 28 5.30 -3.92 -13.74
N GLY A 29 5.29 -4.76 -14.78
CA GLY A 29 5.65 -6.17 -14.65
C GLY A 29 4.69 -6.91 -13.71
N ASN A 30 5.21 -7.58 -12.68
CA ASN A 30 4.44 -8.42 -11.76
C ASN A 30 4.07 -7.71 -10.43
N ARG A 31 4.26 -6.39 -10.34
CA ARG A 31 4.03 -5.61 -9.12
C ARG A 31 3.37 -4.25 -9.43
N PRO A 32 2.54 -3.72 -8.53
CA PRO A 32 1.88 -2.44 -8.73
C PRO A 32 2.87 -1.26 -8.66
N ILE A 33 2.56 -0.15 -9.32
CA ILE A 33 3.34 1.11 -9.26
C ILE A 33 3.64 1.51 -7.82
N LEU A 34 2.65 1.40 -6.93
CA LEU A 34 2.78 1.69 -5.51
C LEU A 34 3.93 0.91 -4.86
N TRP A 35 4.04 -0.38 -5.16
CA TRP A 35 5.10 -1.23 -4.65
C TRP A 35 6.47 -0.76 -5.14
N HIS A 36 6.60 -0.37 -6.42
CA HIS A 36 7.86 0.15 -6.97
C HIS A 36 8.28 1.47 -6.32
N ILE A 37 7.33 2.38 -6.07
CA ILE A 37 7.59 3.64 -5.33
C ILE A 37 8.09 3.32 -3.92
N MET A 38 7.41 2.42 -3.20
CA MET A 38 7.84 2.01 -1.87
C MET A 38 9.21 1.34 -1.89
N LYS A 39 9.51 0.52 -2.91
CA LYS A 39 10.82 -0.12 -3.07
C LYS A 39 11.94 0.91 -3.24
N LEU A 40 11.68 2.00 -3.97
CA LEU A 40 12.62 3.10 -4.12
C LEU A 40 12.92 3.79 -2.79
N TYR A 41 11.91 4.09 -1.98
CA TYR A 41 12.12 4.64 -0.63
C TYR A 41 12.87 3.65 0.27
N ALA A 42 12.49 2.37 0.22
CA ALA A 42 13.10 1.33 1.03
C ALA A 42 14.57 1.09 0.69
N HIS A 43 14.98 1.31 -0.57
CA HIS A 43 16.38 1.29 -0.99
C HIS A 43 17.22 2.32 -0.22
N TYR A 44 16.64 3.47 0.12
CA TYR A 44 17.26 4.51 0.95
C TYR A 44 16.98 4.35 2.45
N GLY A 45 16.51 3.18 2.89
CA GLY A 45 16.25 2.88 4.30
C GLY A 45 14.94 3.43 4.86
N LEU A 46 14.07 4.02 4.02
CA LEU A 46 12.76 4.52 4.43
C LEU A 46 11.70 3.43 4.21
N LYS A 47 11.35 2.72 5.29
CA LYS A 47 10.50 1.51 5.25
C LYS A 47 9.22 1.59 6.09
N ASP A 48 8.95 2.75 6.66
CA ASP A 48 7.75 3.04 7.45
C ASP A 48 6.81 3.94 6.61
N PHE A 49 5.77 3.33 6.07
CA PHE A 49 4.87 3.91 5.08
C PHE A 49 3.49 4.17 5.66
N VAL A 50 2.92 5.33 5.33
CA VAL A 50 1.53 5.67 5.63
C VAL A 50 0.82 5.95 4.31
N LEU A 51 -0.01 5.01 3.89
CA LEU A 51 -0.77 5.09 2.65
C LEU A 51 -2.08 5.83 2.92
N LEU A 52 -2.25 6.98 2.29
CA LEU A 52 -3.42 7.85 2.47
C LEU A 52 -4.52 7.42 1.50
N LEU A 53 -5.39 6.54 1.97
CA LEU A 53 -6.43 5.89 1.17
C LEU A 53 -7.67 6.76 1.01
N GLY A 54 -8.42 6.50 -0.06
CA GLY A 54 -9.66 7.17 -0.43
C GLY A 54 -10.44 6.29 -1.40
N TYR A 55 -10.76 6.81 -2.58
CA TYR A 55 -11.47 6.04 -3.61
C TYR A 55 -10.80 4.68 -3.88
N LYS A 56 -11.58 3.60 -3.78
CA LYS A 56 -11.12 2.20 -3.94
C LYS A 56 -9.93 1.80 -3.05
N GLY A 57 -9.77 2.44 -1.88
CA GLY A 57 -8.70 2.09 -0.93
C GLY A 57 -8.69 0.61 -0.50
N TRP A 58 -9.84 -0.07 -0.58
CA TRP A 58 -9.97 -1.51 -0.27
C TRP A 58 -9.08 -2.40 -1.15
N VAL A 59 -8.85 -2.03 -2.42
CA VAL A 59 -7.97 -2.79 -3.33
C VAL A 59 -6.53 -2.79 -2.81
N ILE A 60 -6.09 -1.64 -2.30
CA ILE A 60 -4.75 -1.49 -1.72
C ILE A 60 -4.66 -2.29 -0.41
N LYS A 61 -5.73 -2.26 0.42
CA LYS A 61 -5.79 -3.06 1.64
C LYS A 61 -5.68 -4.56 1.33
N GLU A 62 -6.44 -5.04 0.34
CA GLU A 62 -6.41 -6.45 -0.08
C GLU A 62 -5.02 -6.87 -0.53
N PHE A 63 -4.35 -6.07 -1.37
CA PHE A 63 -2.97 -6.35 -1.81
C PHE A 63 -2.00 -6.56 -0.63
N PHE A 64 -2.03 -5.67 0.37
CA PHE A 64 -1.12 -5.79 1.51
C PHE A 64 -1.53 -6.91 2.49
N LEU A 65 -2.82 -7.15 2.68
CA LEU A 65 -3.31 -8.26 3.51
C LEU A 65 -3.01 -9.63 2.89
N GLN A 66 -3.01 -9.72 1.56
CA GLN A 66 -2.71 -10.93 0.81
C GLN A 66 -1.27 -10.96 0.28
N TYR A 67 -0.40 -10.04 0.74
CA TYR A 67 0.91 -9.81 0.15
C TYR A 67 1.75 -11.08 0.05
N LYS A 68 1.89 -11.84 1.15
CA LYS A 68 2.63 -13.10 1.14
C LYS A 68 2.02 -14.15 0.22
N ALA A 69 0.68 -14.21 0.12
CA ALA A 69 0.02 -15.13 -0.80
C ALA A 69 0.23 -14.78 -2.28
N MET A 70 0.44 -13.49 -2.59
CA MET A 70 0.69 -13.02 -3.96
C MET A 70 2.18 -13.03 -4.35
N THR A 71 3.08 -13.08 -3.37
CA THR A 71 4.52 -12.87 -3.60
C THR A 71 5.40 -14.06 -3.25
N CYS A 72 4.92 -14.98 -2.41
CA CYS A 72 5.61 -16.20 -2.01
C CYS A 72 4.94 -17.44 -2.62
N ASP A 73 5.70 -18.53 -2.73
CA ASP A 73 5.13 -19.84 -2.99
C ASP A 73 4.31 -20.29 -1.76
N VAL A 74 3.17 -20.94 -1.98
CA VAL A 74 2.23 -21.31 -0.91
C VAL A 74 1.87 -22.78 -0.99
N THR A 75 1.94 -23.47 0.15
CA THR A 75 1.32 -24.79 0.34
C THR A 75 0.07 -24.64 1.16
N VAL A 76 -1.05 -25.18 0.65
CA VAL A 76 -2.35 -25.18 1.32
C VAL A 76 -2.78 -26.62 1.57
N THR A 77 -2.94 -26.99 2.84
CA THR A 77 -3.57 -28.26 3.22
C THR A 77 -5.08 -28.04 3.34
N LEU A 78 -5.88 -28.82 2.61
CA LEU A 78 -7.35 -28.73 2.62
C LEU A 78 -7.96 -29.71 3.63
N GLY A 79 -9.11 -29.37 4.21
CA GLY A 79 -9.85 -30.20 5.17
C GLY A 79 -10.10 -29.50 6.51
N LYS A 80 -10.65 -30.24 7.49
CA LYS A 80 -11.07 -29.69 8.81
C LYS A 80 -9.93 -29.05 9.62
N HIS A 81 -8.68 -29.42 9.33
CA HIS A 81 -7.48 -28.86 9.96
C HIS A 81 -6.54 -28.28 8.90
N GLY A 82 -7.11 -27.52 7.97
CA GLY A 82 -6.31 -26.88 6.94
C GLY A 82 -5.25 -25.95 7.51
N ALA A 83 -4.14 -25.83 6.80
CA ALA A 83 -3.00 -24.99 7.15
C ALA A 83 -2.48 -24.30 5.89
N VAL A 84 -1.93 -23.10 6.07
CA VAL A 84 -1.27 -22.34 5.01
C VAL A 84 0.18 -22.14 5.42
N GLN A 85 1.10 -22.55 4.55
CA GLN A 85 2.52 -22.35 4.73
C GLN A 85 3.06 -21.54 3.55
N PHE A 86 3.75 -20.45 3.86
CA PHE A 86 4.46 -19.61 2.89
C PHE A 86 5.92 -20.04 2.81
N HIS A 87 6.47 -20.08 1.60
CA HIS A 87 7.86 -20.47 1.35
C HIS A 87 8.64 -19.29 0.77
N GLY A 88 9.86 -19.11 1.27
CA GLY A 88 10.74 -18.00 0.88
C GLY A 88 10.47 -16.70 1.64
N ASP A 89 11.30 -15.70 1.35
CA ASP A 89 11.17 -14.33 1.82
C ASP A 89 10.72 -13.46 0.64
N SER A 90 9.77 -12.57 0.88
CA SER A 90 9.30 -11.63 -0.15
C SER A 90 10.36 -10.56 -0.47
N GLY A 91 11.33 -10.32 0.43
CA GLY A 91 12.34 -9.28 0.34
C GLY A 91 11.90 -7.92 0.91
N GLU A 92 10.67 -7.85 1.43
CA GLU A 92 10.06 -6.67 2.06
C GLU A 92 9.50 -6.97 3.46
N ASP A 93 9.99 -8.04 4.10
CA ASP A 93 9.48 -8.51 5.40
C ASP A 93 9.70 -7.52 6.56
N ASP A 94 10.50 -6.46 6.36
CA ASP A 94 10.76 -5.40 7.34
C ASP A 94 10.01 -4.08 7.08
N TRP A 95 9.08 -4.05 6.12
CA TRP A 95 8.25 -2.88 5.86
C TRP A 95 7.12 -2.75 6.88
N GLN A 96 6.91 -1.55 7.39
CA GLN A 96 5.69 -1.20 8.12
C GLN A 96 4.79 -0.37 7.23
N VAL A 97 3.56 -0.83 7.02
CA VAL A 97 2.61 -0.19 6.09
C VAL A 97 1.31 0.09 6.82
N THR A 98 1.05 1.36 7.10
CA THR A 98 -0.22 1.85 7.66
C THR A 98 -1.18 2.18 6.52
N LEU A 99 -2.35 1.56 6.52
CA LEU A 99 -3.41 1.74 5.52
C LEU A 99 -4.48 2.70 6.06
N ALA A 100 -4.16 4.00 6.05
CA ALA A 100 -4.99 5.03 6.67
C ALA A 100 -6.18 5.42 5.77
N ASP A 101 -7.40 5.26 6.26
CA ASP A 101 -8.57 5.84 5.61
C ASP A 101 -8.60 7.35 5.88
N THR A 102 -8.46 8.15 4.82
CA THR A 102 -8.39 9.61 4.93
C THR A 102 -9.63 10.32 4.38
N GLY A 103 -10.65 9.55 3.97
CA GLY A 103 -11.88 10.04 3.37
C GLY A 103 -11.85 10.03 1.84
N GLU A 104 -12.96 9.64 1.21
CA GLU A 104 -13.06 9.52 -0.25
C GLU A 104 -12.91 10.88 -0.95
N ALA A 105 -13.66 11.88 -0.51
CA ALA A 105 -13.66 13.24 -1.08
C ALA A 105 -12.54 14.16 -0.54
N ALA A 106 -11.59 13.61 0.23
CA ALA A 106 -10.51 14.42 0.80
C ALA A 106 -9.50 14.82 -0.28
N GLU A 107 -9.18 16.11 -0.36
CA GLU A 107 -8.08 16.62 -1.18
C GLU A 107 -6.74 16.47 -0.45
N THR A 108 -5.62 16.66 -1.15
CA THR A 108 -4.25 16.38 -0.65
C THR A 108 -3.98 16.88 0.77
N GLY A 109 -4.25 18.16 1.07
CA GLY A 109 -3.99 18.73 2.39
C GLY A 109 -4.86 18.13 3.50
N ALA A 110 -6.15 17.90 3.22
CA ALA A 110 -7.07 17.27 4.17
C ALA A 110 -6.66 15.82 4.47
N ARG A 111 -6.15 15.09 3.48
CA ARG A 111 -5.67 13.72 3.69
C ARG A 111 -4.48 13.67 4.65
N VAL A 112 -3.50 14.55 4.44
CA VAL A 112 -2.34 14.65 5.33
C VAL A 112 -2.79 15.02 6.75
N TRP A 113 -3.71 15.97 6.88
CA TRP A 113 -4.27 16.35 8.19
C TRP A 113 -5.00 15.20 8.89
N ASN A 114 -5.78 14.41 8.15
CA ASN A 114 -6.51 13.26 8.71
C ASN A 114 -5.57 12.13 9.16
N ALA A 115 -4.39 12.03 8.55
CA ALA A 115 -3.37 11.06 8.94
C ALA A 115 -2.40 11.54 10.04
N ARG A 116 -2.60 12.75 10.61
CA ARG A 116 -1.70 13.36 11.59
C ARG A 116 -1.41 12.49 12.82
N ALA A 117 -2.37 11.66 13.25
CA ALA A 117 -2.21 10.76 14.38
C ALA A 117 -1.08 9.73 14.16
N TYR A 118 -0.77 9.41 12.90
CA TYR A 118 0.33 8.52 12.54
C TYR A 118 1.69 9.26 12.43
N LEU A 119 1.72 10.58 12.65
CA LEU A 119 2.90 11.44 12.51
C LEU A 119 3.32 12.11 13.82
N GLU A 120 2.63 11.87 14.93
CA GLU A 120 2.85 12.58 16.20
C GLU A 120 4.29 12.45 16.73
N ASP A 121 4.92 11.32 16.47
CA ASP A 121 6.30 11.00 16.82
C ASP A 121 7.32 11.37 15.73
N CYS A 122 6.86 11.94 14.60
CA CYS A 122 7.66 12.13 13.40
C CYS A 122 7.65 13.61 12.95
N PRO A 123 8.55 14.46 13.47
CA PRO A 123 8.57 15.89 13.14
C PRO A 123 8.95 16.18 11.68
N ARG A 124 9.47 15.19 10.96
CA ARG A 124 9.79 15.25 9.53
C ARG A 124 9.31 13.98 8.86
N PHE A 125 8.71 14.12 7.68
CA PHE A 125 8.24 13.02 6.86
C PHE A 125 8.44 13.33 5.38
N CYS A 126 8.47 12.31 4.55
CA CYS A 126 8.37 12.46 3.10
C CYS A 126 6.90 12.42 2.69
N LEU A 127 6.54 13.14 1.63
CA LEU A 127 5.21 13.11 1.02
C LEU A 127 5.36 12.91 -0.48
N THR A 128 4.64 11.95 -1.03
CA THR A 128 4.54 11.71 -2.48
C THR A 128 3.12 11.41 -2.92
#